data_AF-A0AB36EZ82-F1
#
_entry.id   AF-A0AB36EZ82-F1
#
_cell.length_a   1.000
_cell.length_b   1.000
_cell.length_c   1.000
_cell.angle_alpha   90.00
_cell.angle_beta   90.00
_cell.angle_gamma   90.00
#
_symmetry.space_group_name_H-M   'P 1'
#
loop_
_entity.id
_entity.type
_entity.pdbx_description
1 polymer ?
#
loop_
_entity_poly.entity_id
_entity_poly.type
_entity_poly.pdbx_seq_one_letter_code
_entity_poly.pdbx_strand_id
1 'polypeptide(L)'
;MLKHMIISSKFSSAPYPTSPGSKFKEHFVDLATTIECFNRSTLKKSINAGYPNANSQATSGVLFWLSAKSDAEADLISQVAGSRKLDDFNYGTIYVVDNSRASFLFETITHVRKAFGAENVSFLYPSTGKNVSPIQRLTNGQILPPEYLNSGLIPFFVQEHGKKHLVICCQDNFSEEAVKRMIGFSMSIALEFPHKITLAFPDYNYVDHEEIVSIAKVAIANKEFAAIVNVESYKADFRG
;
A
#
# COMPACT_ATOMS: atom_id res chain seq x y z
N MET A 1 -10.92 10.96 -12.47
CA MET A 1 -11.57 9.64 -12.49
C MET A 1 -12.22 9.39 -11.14
N LEU A 2 -13.50 9.02 -11.10
CA LEU A 2 -14.20 8.61 -9.87
C LEU A 2 -13.97 7.11 -9.64
N LYS A 3 -13.43 6.74 -8.47
CA LYS A 3 -13.24 5.34 -8.08
C LYS A 3 -14.25 4.97 -7.00
N HIS A 4 -15.01 3.90 -7.25
CA HIS A 4 -15.92 3.28 -6.30
C HIS A 4 -15.23 2.06 -5.68
N MET A 5 -15.23 1.96 -4.35
CA MET A 5 -14.66 0.83 -3.62
C MET A 5 -15.78 0.05 -2.94
N ILE A 6 -15.96 -1.23 -3.29
CA ILE A 6 -16.92 -2.13 -2.66
C ILE A 6 -16.18 -3.02 -1.68
N ILE A 7 -16.50 -2.89 -0.39
CA ILE A 7 -15.74 -3.55 0.67
C ILE A 7 -16.56 -4.72 1.22
N SER A 8 -15.95 -5.90 1.26
CA SER A 8 -16.46 -7.06 1.97
C SER A 8 -15.48 -7.41 3.09
N SER A 9 -15.98 -7.46 4.33
CA SER A 9 -15.20 -7.82 5.50
C SER A 9 -15.65 -9.19 6.02
N LYS A 10 -14.72 -10.14 6.02
CA LYS A 10 -14.88 -11.51 6.52
C LYS A 10 -13.93 -11.68 7.69
N PHE A 11 -14.42 -11.42 8.90
CA PHE A 11 -13.65 -11.60 10.13
C PHE A 11 -14.06 -12.91 10.81
N SER A 12 -13.08 -13.62 11.37
CA SER A 12 -13.29 -14.89 12.07
C SER A 12 -12.57 -14.93 13.41
N SER A 13 -13.23 -15.49 14.42
CA SER A 13 -12.61 -15.86 15.72
C SER A 13 -11.93 -17.24 15.69
N ALA A 14 -11.94 -17.91 14.54
CA ALA A 14 -11.24 -19.17 14.27
C ALA A 14 -10.02 -18.91 13.37
N PRO A 15 -8.96 -19.75 13.43
CA PRO A 15 -7.84 -19.64 12.50
C PRO A 15 -8.31 -19.79 11.05
N TYR A 16 -7.50 -19.33 10.11
CA TYR A 16 -7.73 -19.61 8.69
C TYR A 16 -7.88 -21.12 8.43
N PRO A 17 -8.75 -21.53 7.49
CA PRO A 17 -8.88 -22.93 7.12
C PRO A 17 -7.57 -23.47 6.56
N THR A 18 -7.19 -24.71 6.91
CA THR A 18 -6.01 -25.40 6.36
C THR A 18 -6.06 -25.55 4.83
N SER A 19 -7.26 -25.54 4.25
CA SER A 19 -7.48 -25.58 2.80
C SER A 19 -8.46 -24.46 2.41
N PRO A 20 -7.97 -23.23 2.24
CA PRO A 20 -8.83 -22.05 2.15
C PRO A 20 -9.53 -21.90 0.80
N GLY A 21 -9.12 -22.63 -0.25
CA GLY A 21 -9.53 -22.36 -1.63
C GLY A 21 -11.05 -22.38 -1.88
N SER A 22 -11.80 -23.30 -1.28
CA SER A 22 -13.27 -23.33 -1.44
C SER A 22 -13.94 -22.13 -0.76
N LYS A 23 -13.51 -21.81 0.46
CA LYS A 23 -14.05 -20.69 1.23
C LYS A 23 -13.67 -19.34 0.63
N PHE A 24 -12.45 -19.25 0.10
CA PHE A 24 -11.98 -18.11 -0.67
C PHE A 24 -12.90 -17.83 -1.86
N LYS A 25 -13.19 -18.86 -2.67
CA LYS A 25 -14.09 -18.72 -3.83
C LYS A 25 -15.47 -18.26 -3.42
N GLU A 26 -16.04 -18.79 -2.35
CA GLU A 26 -17.32 -18.34 -1.82
C GLU A 26 -17.30 -16.84 -1.51
N HIS A 27 -16.29 -16.36 -0.76
CA HIS A 27 -16.14 -14.94 -0.41
C HIS A 27 -15.86 -14.05 -1.63
N PHE A 28 -15.06 -14.54 -2.57
CA PHE A 28 -14.72 -13.83 -3.79
C PHE A 28 -15.93 -13.66 -4.70
N VAL A 29 -16.69 -14.74 -4.94
CA VAL A 29 -17.89 -14.74 -5.78
C VAL A 29 -18.99 -13.84 -5.19
N ASP A 30 -19.16 -13.89 -3.86
CA ASP A 30 -20.07 -12.99 -3.13
C ASP A 30 -19.75 -11.51 -3.40
N LEU A 31 -18.46 -11.12 -3.28
CA LEU A 31 -18.03 -9.75 -3.57
C LEU A 31 -18.12 -9.41 -5.07
N ALA A 32 -17.71 -10.31 -5.96
CA ALA A 32 -17.78 -10.11 -7.40
C ALA A 32 -19.23 -9.88 -7.88
N THR A 33 -20.16 -10.68 -7.36
CA THR A 33 -21.60 -10.51 -7.62
C THR A 33 -22.10 -9.17 -7.08
N THR A 34 -21.68 -8.79 -5.88
CA THR A 34 -22.03 -7.49 -5.27
C THR A 34 -21.55 -6.31 -6.13
N ILE A 35 -20.34 -6.40 -6.69
CA ILE A 35 -19.80 -5.39 -7.62
C ILE A 35 -20.67 -5.29 -8.88
N GLU A 36 -21.07 -6.42 -9.46
CA GLU A 36 -21.96 -6.44 -10.63
C GLU A 36 -23.32 -5.80 -10.32
N CYS A 37 -23.92 -6.15 -9.17
CA CYS A 37 -25.16 -5.54 -8.70
C CYS A 37 -25.00 -4.03 -8.49
N PHE A 38 -23.93 -3.59 -7.82
CA PHE A 38 -23.66 -2.16 -7.60
C PHE A 38 -23.51 -1.41 -8.92
N ASN A 39 -22.82 -2.00 -9.89
CA ASN A 39 -22.63 -1.40 -11.22
C ASN A 39 -23.96 -1.13 -11.95
N ARG A 40 -25.00 -1.90 -11.67
CA ARG A 40 -26.36 -1.73 -12.23
C ARG A 40 -27.32 -0.96 -11.32
N SER A 41 -26.91 -0.66 -10.09
CA SER A 41 -27.77 -0.08 -9.06
C SER A 41 -28.15 1.38 -9.32
N THR A 42 -29.32 1.78 -8.82
CA THR A 42 -29.72 3.19 -8.73
C THR A 42 -28.82 3.97 -7.77
N LEU A 43 -28.26 3.30 -6.76
CA LEU A 43 -27.30 3.90 -5.82
C LEU A 43 -26.07 4.45 -6.54
N LYS A 44 -25.42 3.65 -7.40
CA LYS A 44 -24.26 4.11 -8.18
C LYS A 44 -24.63 5.30 -9.07
N LYS A 45 -25.81 5.27 -9.72
CA LYS A 45 -26.30 6.40 -10.52
C LYS A 45 -26.46 7.66 -9.68
N SER A 46 -27.03 7.55 -8.49
CA SER A 46 -27.22 8.66 -7.55
C SER A 46 -25.88 9.24 -7.09
N ILE A 47 -24.91 8.40 -6.74
CA ILE A 47 -23.56 8.86 -6.33
C ILE A 47 -22.90 9.61 -7.48
N ASN A 48 -22.91 9.02 -8.68
CA ASN A 48 -22.29 9.63 -9.87
C ASN A 48 -22.89 10.98 -10.22
N ALA A 49 -24.20 11.19 -10.01
CA ALA A 49 -24.86 12.47 -10.25
C ALA A 49 -24.27 13.60 -9.37
N GLY A 50 -23.73 13.27 -8.19
CA GLY A 50 -23.02 14.21 -7.32
C GLY A 50 -21.62 14.61 -7.82
N TYR A 51 -21.09 13.94 -8.84
CA TYR A 51 -19.75 14.19 -9.40
C TYR A 51 -19.81 14.39 -10.93
N PRO A 52 -20.49 15.44 -11.43
CA PRO A 52 -20.74 15.64 -12.86
C PRO A 52 -19.45 15.86 -13.68
N ASN A 53 -18.38 16.33 -13.04
CA ASN A 53 -17.07 16.57 -13.68
C ASN A 53 -16.18 15.31 -13.76
N ALA A 54 -16.66 14.14 -13.34
CA ALA A 54 -15.89 12.91 -13.38
C ALA A 54 -15.86 12.31 -14.80
N ASN A 55 -14.75 12.51 -15.52
CA ASN A 55 -14.57 12.05 -16.91
C ASN A 55 -14.49 10.52 -17.10
N SER A 56 -14.35 9.75 -16.01
CA SER A 56 -14.29 8.29 -16.06
C SER A 56 -14.61 7.70 -14.69
N GLN A 57 -15.07 6.45 -14.68
CA GLN A 57 -15.47 5.72 -13.48
C GLN A 57 -14.77 4.36 -13.44
N ALA A 58 -14.37 3.94 -12.25
CA ALA A 58 -13.89 2.58 -11.99
C ALA A 58 -14.58 2.03 -10.74
N THR A 59 -14.76 0.72 -10.68
CA THR A 59 -15.29 0.02 -9.52
C THR A 59 -14.34 -1.12 -9.19
N SER A 60 -13.88 -1.18 -7.94
CA SER A 60 -12.98 -2.21 -7.44
C SER A 60 -13.53 -2.77 -6.14
N GLY A 61 -13.27 -4.05 -5.89
CA GLY A 61 -13.56 -4.70 -4.61
C GLY A 61 -12.38 -4.66 -3.65
N VAL A 62 -12.67 -4.71 -2.36
CA VAL A 62 -11.70 -5.02 -1.30
C VAL A 62 -12.28 -6.12 -0.44
N LEU A 63 -11.63 -7.27 -0.41
CA LEU A 63 -11.95 -8.39 0.46
C LEU A 63 -10.97 -8.38 1.64
N PHE A 64 -11.42 -7.90 2.80
CA PHE A 64 -10.71 -8.14 4.06
C PHE A 64 -11.09 -9.52 4.55
N TRP A 65 -10.15 -10.46 4.58
CA TRP A 65 -10.36 -11.78 5.13
C TRP A 65 -9.40 -12.00 6.30
N LEU A 66 -9.87 -11.71 7.51
CA LEU A 66 -9.04 -11.58 8.71
C LEU A 66 -9.40 -12.64 9.75
N SER A 67 -8.42 -13.05 10.54
CA SER A 67 -8.60 -14.01 11.63
C SER A 67 -7.97 -13.50 12.93
N ALA A 68 -8.73 -13.57 14.03
CA ALA A 68 -8.24 -13.24 15.36
C ALA A 68 -7.32 -14.29 15.98
N LYS A 69 -7.32 -15.52 15.44
CA LYS A 69 -6.57 -16.66 15.99
C LYS A 69 -5.40 -17.10 15.13
N SER A 70 -5.32 -16.64 13.88
CA SER A 70 -4.12 -16.80 13.06
C SER A 70 -3.08 -15.76 13.44
N ASP A 71 -1.82 -16.08 13.16
CA ASP A 71 -0.69 -15.17 13.34
C ASP A 71 -0.92 -13.83 12.61
N ALA A 72 -0.35 -12.75 13.13
CA ALA A 72 -0.42 -11.43 12.51
C ALA A 72 0.24 -11.42 11.12
N GLU A 73 1.23 -12.29 10.90
CA GLU A 73 1.96 -12.49 9.65
C GLU A 73 1.42 -13.68 8.84
N ALA A 74 0.24 -14.21 9.18
CA ALA A 74 -0.35 -15.31 8.43
C ALA A 74 -0.68 -14.88 6.99
N ASP A 75 0.08 -15.45 6.05
CA ASP A 75 -0.08 -15.27 4.60
C ASP A 75 -1.07 -16.30 4.05
N LEU A 76 -2.33 -15.86 3.96
CA LEU A 76 -3.41 -16.60 3.34
C LEU A 76 -3.39 -16.42 1.82
N ILE A 77 -2.94 -15.25 1.36
CA ILE A 77 -2.98 -14.86 -0.05
C ILE A 77 -2.13 -15.82 -0.89
N SER A 78 -0.93 -16.21 -0.45
CA SER A 78 -0.09 -17.18 -1.19
C SER A 78 -0.77 -18.55 -1.34
N GLN A 79 -1.59 -18.96 -0.38
CA GLN A 79 -2.32 -20.22 -0.41
C GLN A 79 -3.49 -20.21 -1.42
N VAL A 80 -4.02 -19.03 -1.74
CA VAL A 80 -5.17 -18.88 -2.65
C VAL A 80 -4.80 -18.25 -3.99
N ALA A 81 -3.56 -17.81 -4.18
CA ALA A 81 -3.07 -17.19 -5.41
C ALA A 81 -3.27 -18.08 -6.66
N GLY A 82 -3.21 -19.42 -6.48
CA GLY A 82 -3.45 -20.40 -7.55
C GLY A 82 -4.93 -20.69 -7.84
N SER A 83 -5.88 -19.96 -7.24
CA SER A 83 -7.31 -20.22 -7.40
C SER A 83 -7.77 -20.00 -8.84
N ARG A 84 -8.36 -21.04 -9.43
CA ARG A 84 -8.89 -21.03 -10.80
C ARG A 84 -10.40 -20.78 -10.83
N LYS A 85 -10.91 -20.36 -11.99
CA LYS A 85 -12.35 -20.11 -12.26
C LYS A 85 -12.91 -18.96 -11.40
N LEU A 86 -12.16 -17.87 -11.32
CA LEU A 86 -12.62 -16.62 -10.71
C LEU A 86 -13.19 -15.67 -11.77
N ASP A 87 -12.84 -15.87 -13.03
CA ASP A 87 -13.10 -14.94 -14.16
C ASP A 87 -14.50 -15.08 -14.78
N ASP A 88 -15.35 -15.94 -14.21
CA ASP A 88 -16.74 -16.08 -14.66
C ASP A 88 -17.60 -14.82 -14.32
N PHE A 89 -17.01 -13.83 -13.63
CA PHE A 89 -17.67 -12.63 -13.13
C PHE A 89 -17.02 -11.35 -13.67
N ASN A 90 -17.81 -10.30 -13.92
CA ASN A 90 -17.30 -9.00 -14.34
C ASN A 90 -17.03 -8.08 -13.14
N TYR A 91 -15.90 -8.30 -12.44
CA TYR A 91 -15.56 -7.62 -11.19
C TYR A 91 -14.43 -6.58 -11.31
N GLY A 92 -13.75 -6.49 -12.46
CA GLY A 92 -12.62 -5.59 -12.66
C GLY A 92 -11.41 -5.97 -11.79
N THR A 93 -11.27 -5.37 -10.61
CA THR A 93 -10.18 -5.64 -9.67
C THR A 93 -10.74 -5.88 -8.28
N ILE A 94 -10.32 -6.96 -7.62
CA ILE A 94 -10.57 -7.22 -6.20
C ILE A 94 -9.22 -7.30 -5.49
N TYR A 95 -9.00 -6.40 -4.53
CA TYR A 95 -7.87 -6.46 -3.62
C TYR A 95 -8.20 -7.40 -2.47
N VAL A 96 -7.28 -8.30 -2.10
CA VAL A 96 -7.49 -9.24 -0.98
C VAL A 96 -6.52 -8.87 0.14
N VAL A 97 -7.03 -8.67 1.34
CA VAL A 97 -6.24 -8.28 2.52
C VAL A 97 -6.41 -9.36 3.58
N ASP A 98 -5.33 -10.09 3.85
CA ASP A 98 -5.22 -11.04 4.95
C ASP A 98 -4.53 -10.40 6.17
N ASN A 99 -4.25 -11.21 7.19
CA ASN A 99 -3.58 -10.74 8.40
C ASN A 99 -2.22 -10.13 8.07
N SER A 100 -1.36 -10.80 7.28
CA SER A 100 -0.02 -10.26 6.95
C SER A 100 -0.11 -8.88 6.29
N ARG A 101 -1.02 -8.72 5.30
CA ARG A 101 -1.23 -7.42 4.66
C ARG A 101 -1.80 -6.37 5.61
N ALA A 102 -2.75 -6.74 6.46
CA ALA A 102 -3.34 -5.84 7.43
C ALA A 102 -2.29 -5.38 8.47
N SER A 103 -1.44 -6.28 8.93
CA SER A 103 -0.35 -6.00 9.88
C SER A 103 0.66 -5.04 9.26
N PHE A 104 1.13 -5.31 8.04
CA PHE A 104 2.03 -4.40 7.33
C PHE A 104 1.45 -2.98 7.17
N LEU A 105 0.18 -2.87 6.73
CA LEU A 105 -0.50 -1.58 6.61
C LEU A 105 -0.59 -0.88 7.98
N PHE A 106 -1.00 -1.61 9.02
CA PHE A 106 -1.17 -1.05 10.35
C PHE A 106 0.15 -0.55 10.94
N GLU A 107 1.20 -1.38 10.91
CA GLU A 107 2.51 -1.06 11.46
C GLU A 107 3.13 0.16 10.77
N THR A 108 3.15 0.18 9.44
CA THR A 108 3.79 1.26 8.67
C THR A 108 3.05 2.59 8.79
N ILE A 109 1.71 2.57 8.69
CA ILE A 109 0.90 3.78 8.87
C ILE A 109 1.07 4.32 10.31
N THR A 110 1.08 3.42 11.30
CA THR A 110 1.23 3.81 12.70
C THR A 110 2.63 4.37 12.97
N HIS A 111 3.68 3.72 12.46
CA HIS A 111 5.07 4.15 12.58
C HIS A 111 5.25 5.58 12.08
N VAL A 112 4.90 5.83 10.81
CA VAL A 112 5.13 7.13 10.18
C VAL A 112 4.29 8.22 10.85
N ARG A 113 3.03 7.95 11.20
CA ARG A 113 2.18 8.93 11.90
C ARG A 113 2.65 9.23 13.32
N LYS A 114 3.20 8.25 14.04
CA LYS A 114 3.79 8.48 15.36
C LYS A 114 5.09 9.28 15.27
N ALA A 115 5.92 9.01 14.27
CA ALA A 115 7.21 9.67 14.10
C ALA A 115 7.08 11.16 13.71
N PHE A 116 6.07 11.52 12.90
CA PHE A 116 5.96 12.86 12.32
C PHE A 116 4.68 13.64 12.70
N GLY A 117 3.75 13.04 13.43
CA GLY A 117 2.42 13.60 13.66
C GLY A 117 1.47 13.31 12.49
N ALA A 118 0.24 12.87 12.79
CA ALA A 118 -0.69 12.37 11.77
C ALA A 118 -1.09 13.45 10.74
N GLU A 119 -1.13 14.71 11.15
CA GLU A 119 -1.43 15.88 10.33
C GLU A 119 -0.34 16.21 9.31
N ASN A 120 0.91 15.81 9.57
CA ASN A 120 2.05 16.06 8.69
C ASN A 120 2.28 14.94 7.68
N VAL A 121 1.52 13.84 7.79
CA VAL A 121 1.71 12.63 6.97
C VAL A 121 0.57 12.49 5.98
N SER A 122 0.90 12.32 4.71
CA SER A 122 -0.05 11.99 3.63
C SER A 122 0.48 10.80 2.83
N PHE A 123 -0.43 10.03 2.20
CA PHE A 123 -0.03 9.02 1.22
C PHE A 123 0.37 9.71 -0.08
N LEU A 124 1.44 9.22 -0.73
CA LEU A 124 1.75 9.65 -2.09
C LEU A 124 0.75 9.01 -3.06
N TYR A 125 0.17 9.78 -3.96
CA TYR A 125 -0.80 9.27 -4.93
C TYR A 125 -0.09 8.85 -6.22
N PRO A 126 -0.23 7.58 -6.68
CA PRO A 126 0.43 7.11 -7.88
C PRO A 126 0.12 7.98 -9.10
N SER A 127 1.15 8.28 -9.88
CA SER A 127 0.97 8.89 -11.21
C SER A 127 0.32 7.87 -12.12
N THR A 128 -0.96 8.01 -12.43
CA THR A 128 -1.60 7.21 -13.48
C THR A 128 -1.64 8.02 -14.76
N GLY A 129 -1.44 7.39 -15.92
CA GLY A 129 -1.54 8.04 -17.23
C GLY A 129 -2.91 8.68 -17.54
N LYS A 130 -3.88 8.55 -16.63
CA LYS A 130 -5.22 9.15 -16.69
C LYS A 130 -5.36 10.43 -15.85
N ASN A 131 -4.34 10.80 -15.06
CA ASN A 131 -4.31 11.96 -14.17
C ASN A 131 -3.13 12.88 -14.51
N VAL A 132 -2.98 13.25 -15.79
CA VAL A 132 -1.81 14.00 -16.29
C VAL A 132 -1.96 15.52 -16.12
N SER A 133 -3.19 16.03 -15.96
CA SER A 133 -3.42 17.48 -15.83
C SER A 133 -2.92 18.00 -14.48
N PRO A 134 -1.89 18.88 -14.45
CA PRO A 134 -1.38 19.46 -13.21
C PRO A 134 -2.39 20.37 -12.50
N ILE A 135 -3.41 20.85 -13.21
CA ILE A 135 -4.49 21.71 -12.66
C ILE A 135 -5.41 20.90 -11.72
N GLN A 136 -5.56 19.60 -11.96
CA GLN A 136 -6.50 18.74 -11.25
C GLN A 136 -5.80 17.63 -10.43
N ARG A 137 -4.48 17.49 -10.56
CA ARG A 137 -3.74 16.38 -9.97
C ARG A 137 -3.37 16.69 -8.52
N LEU A 138 -3.96 15.93 -7.61
CA LEU A 138 -3.42 15.76 -6.25
C LEU A 138 -2.32 14.70 -6.27
N THR A 139 -1.13 15.07 -5.81
CA THR A 139 0.03 14.16 -5.74
C THR A 139 0.12 13.43 -4.41
N ASN A 140 -0.64 13.86 -3.41
CA ASN A 140 -0.72 13.22 -2.10
C ASN A 140 -2.09 13.50 -1.44
N GLY A 141 -2.40 12.76 -0.38
CA GLY A 141 -3.57 13.01 0.45
C GLY A 141 -3.76 12.00 1.59
N GLN A 142 -4.82 12.20 2.38
CA GLN A 142 -5.06 11.45 3.62
C GLN A 142 -5.68 10.06 3.42
N ILE A 143 -6.25 9.80 2.24
CA ILE A 143 -6.90 8.54 1.91
C ILE A 143 -5.88 7.59 1.30
N LEU A 144 -5.74 6.39 1.86
CA LEU A 144 -4.88 5.32 1.32
C LEU A 144 -5.31 4.95 -0.11
N PRO A 145 -4.42 5.03 -1.11
CA PRO A 145 -4.69 4.51 -2.45
C PRO A 145 -4.94 2.99 -2.43
N PRO A 146 -5.97 2.49 -3.13
CA PRO A 146 -6.27 1.07 -3.16
C PRO A 146 -5.12 0.24 -3.78
N GLU A 147 -4.32 0.85 -4.66
CA GLU A 147 -3.12 0.24 -5.22
C GLU A 147 -2.10 -0.19 -4.15
N TYR A 148 -2.12 0.45 -2.97
CA TYR A 148 -1.22 0.11 -1.87
C TYR A 148 -1.73 -1.00 -0.95
N LEU A 149 -3.01 -1.41 -1.05
CA LEU A 149 -3.56 -2.52 -0.25
C LEU A 149 -2.84 -3.85 -0.50
N ASN A 150 -2.29 -4.04 -1.71
CA ASN A 150 -1.50 -5.20 -2.10
C ASN A 150 -0.11 -4.82 -2.59
N SER A 151 0.39 -3.63 -2.23
CA SER A 151 1.78 -3.25 -2.52
C SER A 151 2.68 -3.69 -1.37
N GLY A 152 3.86 -4.24 -1.69
CA GLY A 152 4.93 -4.45 -0.70
C GLY A 152 5.66 -3.15 -0.32
N LEU A 153 5.34 -2.04 -0.98
CA LEU A 153 5.92 -0.72 -0.71
C LEU A 153 4.81 0.31 -0.47
N ILE A 154 4.95 1.12 0.59
CA ILE A 154 4.02 2.21 0.88
C ILE A 154 4.80 3.52 0.99
N PRO A 155 4.68 4.42 -0.01
CA PRO A 155 5.27 5.74 0.06
C PRO A 155 4.36 6.74 0.77
N PHE A 156 4.96 7.51 1.67
CA PHE A 156 4.37 8.61 2.40
C PHE A 156 5.07 9.91 2.04
N PHE A 157 4.28 10.95 1.83
CA PHE A 157 4.74 12.32 1.77
C PHE A 157 4.59 12.94 3.16
N VAL A 158 5.68 13.43 3.71
CA VAL A 158 5.70 14.09 5.02
C VAL A 158 6.13 15.54 4.86
N GLN A 159 5.38 16.45 5.48
CA GLN A 159 5.70 17.86 5.50
C GLN A 159 5.70 18.38 6.93
N GLU A 160 6.89 18.62 7.48
CA GLU A 160 7.07 19.08 8.86
C GLU A 160 8.01 20.28 8.87
N HIS A 161 7.67 21.36 9.59
CA HIS A 161 8.49 22.57 9.71
C HIS A 161 8.96 23.16 8.35
N GLY A 162 8.14 23.05 7.30
CA GLY A 162 8.47 23.52 5.96
C GLY A 162 9.43 22.62 5.17
N LYS A 163 9.88 21.49 5.74
CA LYS A 163 10.70 20.49 5.07
C LYS A 163 9.84 19.36 4.53
N LYS A 164 10.15 18.91 3.32
CA LYS A 164 9.48 17.80 2.64
C LYS A 164 10.32 16.53 2.77
N HIS A 165 9.70 15.45 3.21
CA HIS A 165 10.34 14.14 3.33
C HIS A 165 9.55 13.10 2.54
N LEU A 166 10.26 12.13 1.98
CA LEU A 166 9.67 10.93 1.40
C LEU A 166 10.02 9.75 2.29
N VAL A 167 9.02 9.10 2.87
CA VAL A 167 9.21 7.87 3.65
C VAL A 167 8.64 6.71 2.84
N ILE A 168 9.41 5.65 2.63
CA ILE A 168 8.96 4.45 1.92
C ILE A 168 9.14 3.27 2.86
N CYS A 169 8.03 2.65 3.26
CA CYS A 169 8.07 1.43 4.05
C CYS A 169 8.03 0.21 3.14
N CYS A 170 8.84 -0.80 3.45
CA CYS A 170 8.97 -2.04 2.69
C CYS A 170 8.51 -3.24 3.52
N GLN A 171 7.67 -4.11 2.97
CA GLN A 171 7.23 -5.32 3.65
C GLN A 171 8.35 -6.37 3.71
N ASP A 172 9.21 -6.40 2.70
CA ASP A 172 10.34 -7.33 2.64
C ASP A 172 11.41 -6.96 3.66
N ASN A 173 12.10 -7.98 4.18
CA ASN A 173 13.28 -7.82 5.02
C ASN A 173 14.41 -7.06 4.31
N PHE A 174 15.28 -6.47 5.11
CA PHE A 174 16.44 -5.73 4.65
C PHE A 174 17.36 -6.61 3.78
N SER A 175 17.78 -6.06 2.65
CA SER A 175 18.86 -6.60 1.82
C SER A 175 19.45 -5.49 0.96
N GLU A 176 20.70 -5.66 0.53
CA GLU A 176 21.36 -4.70 -0.39
C GLU A 176 20.53 -4.45 -1.65
N GLU A 177 19.96 -5.52 -2.22
CA GLU A 177 19.13 -5.46 -3.42
C GLU A 177 17.79 -4.74 -3.18
N ALA A 178 17.17 -4.94 -2.01
CA ALA A 178 15.97 -4.19 -1.64
C ALA A 178 16.27 -2.69 -1.47
N VAL A 179 17.40 -2.34 -0.84
CA VAL A 179 17.86 -0.94 -0.70
C VAL A 179 18.07 -0.30 -2.08
N LYS A 180 18.84 -0.94 -2.97
CA LYS A 180 19.06 -0.42 -4.34
C LYS A 180 17.74 -0.21 -5.09
N ARG A 181 16.82 -1.17 -5.00
CA ARG A 181 15.50 -1.09 -5.64
C ARG A 181 14.68 0.07 -5.08
N MET A 182 14.64 0.24 -3.77
CA MET A 182 13.90 1.32 -3.12
C MET A 182 14.50 2.69 -3.41
N ILE A 183 15.82 2.80 -3.54
CA ILE A 183 16.48 4.03 -3.99
C ILE A 183 16.04 4.36 -5.41
N GLY A 184 16.11 3.41 -6.34
CA GLY A 184 15.63 3.61 -7.72
C GLY A 184 14.15 4.01 -7.76
N PHE A 185 13.31 3.34 -6.97
CA PHE A 185 11.90 3.69 -6.84
C PHE A 185 11.72 5.10 -6.28
N SER A 186 12.44 5.47 -5.22
CA SER A 186 12.40 6.80 -4.63
C SER A 186 12.79 7.88 -5.64
N MET A 187 13.77 7.64 -6.51
CA MET A 187 14.14 8.57 -7.59
C MET A 187 12.98 8.78 -8.59
N SER A 188 12.20 7.73 -8.87
CA SER A 188 11.08 7.80 -9.82
C SER A 188 9.83 8.50 -9.28
N ILE A 189 9.66 8.53 -7.95
CA ILE A 189 8.47 9.07 -7.28
C ILE A 189 8.77 10.32 -6.45
N ALA A 190 10.05 10.66 -6.25
CA ALA A 190 10.46 11.89 -5.60
C ALA A 190 9.81 13.05 -6.34
N LEU A 191 9.08 13.86 -5.59
CA LEU A 191 8.48 15.09 -6.08
C LEU A 191 9.57 16.18 -6.14
N GLU A 192 9.20 17.43 -5.87
CA GLU A 192 10.14 18.53 -5.62
C GLU A 192 11.17 18.10 -4.56
N PHE A 193 12.44 18.01 -4.96
CA PHE A 193 13.63 17.66 -4.18
C PHE A 193 13.39 17.51 -2.67
N PRO A 194 13.11 16.28 -2.17
CA PRO A 194 12.88 16.08 -0.76
C PRO A 194 14.14 16.45 0.03
N HIS A 195 13.95 17.04 1.20
CA HIS A 195 15.06 17.32 2.13
C HIS A 195 15.70 16.02 2.62
N LYS A 196 14.90 14.96 2.79
CA LYS A 196 15.37 13.64 3.22
C LYS A 196 14.44 12.56 2.69
N ILE A 197 15.03 11.40 2.39
CA ILE A 197 14.33 10.18 2.01
C ILE A 197 14.61 9.14 3.08
N THR A 198 13.59 8.47 3.58
CA THR A 198 13.72 7.40 4.56
C THR A 198 13.20 6.10 3.94
N LEU A 199 14.03 5.06 3.95
CA LEU A 199 13.66 3.72 3.56
C LEU A 199 13.50 2.88 4.84
N ALA A 200 12.28 2.48 5.15
CA ALA A 200 11.99 1.77 6.39
C ALA A 200 11.76 0.28 6.10
N PHE A 201 12.50 -0.59 6.80
CA PHE A 201 12.41 -2.05 6.72
C PHE A 201 11.93 -2.63 8.06
N PRO A 202 11.38 -3.86 8.11
CA PRO A 202 10.91 -4.45 9.36
C PRO A 202 12.05 -4.86 10.31
N ASP A 203 13.23 -5.16 9.78
CA ASP A 203 14.33 -5.83 10.48
C ASP A 203 15.68 -5.11 10.31
N TYR A 204 15.67 -3.85 9.86
CA TYR A 204 16.91 -3.09 9.74
C TYR A 204 17.58 -2.89 11.10
N ASN A 205 18.87 -3.23 11.18
CA ASN A 205 19.71 -3.00 12.34
C ASN A 205 20.98 -2.24 11.93
N TYR A 206 21.27 -1.09 12.54
CA TYR A 206 22.43 -0.27 12.17
C TYR A 206 23.78 -0.98 12.42
N VAL A 207 23.87 -1.87 13.41
CA VAL A 207 25.11 -2.61 13.70
C VAL A 207 25.47 -3.55 12.55
N ASP A 208 24.47 -4.25 12.03
CA ASP A 208 24.66 -5.29 11.02
C ASP A 208 24.58 -4.75 9.58
N HIS A 209 23.85 -3.65 9.36
CA HIS A 209 23.42 -3.25 8.02
C HIS A 209 23.96 -1.88 7.53
N GLU A 210 24.55 -1.04 8.37
CA GLU A 210 25.04 0.30 7.97
C GLU A 210 26.12 0.24 6.87
N GLU A 211 27.03 -0.75 6.94
CA GLU A 211 28.06 -0.96 5.91
C GLU A 211 27.42 -1.32 4.56
N ILE A 212 26.41 -2.18 4.56
CA ILE A 212 25.67 -2.59 3.36
C ILE A 212 24.94 -1.38 2.74
N VAL A 213 24.31 -0.54 3.57
CA VAL A 213 23.69 0.71 3.11
C VAL A 213 24.72 1.64 2.47
N SER A 214 25.90 1.75 3.06
CA SER A 214 27.00 2.58 2.53
C SER A 214 27.47 2.09 1.16
N ILE A 215 27.63 0.77 1.00
CA ILE A 215 27.98 0.14 -0.29
C ILE A 215 26.89 0.41 -1.35
N ALA A 216 25.62 0.19 -0.99
CA ALA A 216 24.49 0.44 -1.88
C ALA A 216 24.44 1.91 -2.32
N LYS A 217 24.72 2.86 -1.41
CA LYS A 217 24.79 4.29 -1.73
C LYS A 217 25.93 4.65 -2.69
N VAL A 218 27.10 4.03 -2.53
CA VAL A 218 28.25 4.24 -3.42
C VAL A 218 27.94 3.80 -4.85
N ALA A 219 27.08 2.80 -5.05
CA ALA A 219 26.66 2.35 -6.38
C ALA A 219 25.73 3.34 -7.12
N ILE A 220 25.15 4.32 -6.43
CA ILE A 220 24.21 5.30 -7.03
C ILE A 220 24.98 6.37 -7.79
N ALA A 221 24.58 6.65 -9.04
CA ALA A 221 25.20 7.69 -9.87
C ALA A 221 24.97 9.11 -9.30
N ASN A 222 23.75 9.42 -8.88
CA ASN A 222 23.42 10.72 -8.29
C ASN A 222 23.83 10.77 -6.80
N LYS A 223 24.99 11.37 -6.52
CA LYS A 223 25.57 11.46 -5.18
C LYS A 223 24.82 12.40 -4.23
N GLU A 224 24.24 13.48 -4.75
CA GLU A 224 23.42 14.40 -3.95
C GLU A 224 22.15 13.70 -3.46
N PHE A 225 21.51 12.91 -4.32
CA PHE A 225 20.36 12.08 -3.94
C PHE A 225 20.76 10.99 -2.95
N ALA A 226 21.89 10.30 -3.18
CA ALA A 226 22.39 9.29 -2.26
C ALA A 226 22.65 9.84 -0.85
N ALA A 227 23.09 11.10 -0.74
CA ALA A 227 23.39 11.75 0.53
C ALA A 227 22.15 11.98 1.41
N ILE A 228 20.98 12.16 0.81
CA ILE A 228 19.73 12.44 1.53
C ILE A 228 18.91 11.19 1.87
N VAL A 229 19.33 10.00 1.43
CA VAL A 229 18.68 8.72 1.73
C VAL A 229 19.14 8.19 3.08
N ASN A 230 18.22 7.84 3.96
CA ASN A 230 18.47 7.16 5.22
C ASN A 230 17.70 5.85 5.26
N VAL A 231 18.15 4.92 6.09
CA VAL A 231 17.49 3.64 6.32
C VAL A 231 17.16 3.51 7.81
N GLU A 232 15.99 2.97 8.12
CA GLU A 232 15.55 2.76 9.51
C GLU A 232 14.69 1.49 9.64
N SER A 233 14.40 1.11 10.88
CA SER A 233 13.35 0.12 11.18
C SER A 233 12.00 0.82 11.38
N TYR A 234 10.91 0.19 10.94
CA TYR A 234 9.55 0.59 11.35
C TYR A 234 8.92 -0.32 12.41
N LYS A 235 9.57 -1.46 12.74
CA LYS A 235 9.17 -2.27 13.88
C LYS A 235 9.91 -1.76 15.11
N ALA A 236 9.14 -1.31 16.09
CA ALA A 236 9.68 -0.76 17.32
C ALA A 236 10.45 -1.83 18.10
N ASP A 237 11.67 -1.50 18.50
CA ASP A 237 12.38 -2.23 19.56
C ASP A 237 13.14 -1.26 20.49
N PHE A 238 13.85 -1.78 21.50
CA PHE A 238 14.55 -0.93 22.48
C PHE A 238 15.68 -0.08 21.87
N ARG A 239 16.05 -0.34 20.62
CA ARG A 239 17.10 0.33 19.84
C ARG A 239 16.52 1.41 18.93
N GLY A 240 15.19 1.55 18.86
CA GLY A 240 14.45 2.47 18.00
C GLY A 240 13.42 1.74 17.18
#